data_AF-A0A959GYS4-F1
#
_entry.id   AF-A0A959GYS4-F1
#
_cell.length_a   1.000
_cell.length_b   1.000
_cell.length_c   1.000
_cell.angle_alpha   90.00
_cell.angle_beta   90.00
_cell.angle_gamma   90.00
#
_symmetry.space_group_name_H-M   'P 1'
#
loop_
_entity.id
_entity.type
_entity.pdbx_description
1 polymer ?
#
loop_
_entity_poly.entity_id
_entity_poly.type
_entity_poly.pdbx_seq_one_letter_code
_entity_poly.pdbx_strand_id
1 'polypeptide(L)'
;MIRTRGPLIALFLVTALFSCKNFWGNPHATPLPARTVPAVPGTVRAEPANWWAGMKHNRVEVLFHYPGLASYEVRLGRTKKVRLAAVEKGDSPNYLFVTLEIDDKAPPQRVPVLFSKGERLFSYEFPVYHRNGAAKGQGLSSSDVMYLIYPDRFANGDTTNDHLMDMLDGSGRDQPTGRHGGDLQGIADHLDYLQDLGISAIWLNPELENDQARDSYHGYALTDHYRVDRRIGSNLQLRDLVTQCHRKGIKVVRDVVLNHIGDRHYWMADLPMQDWIHQWPSYTGTNYRATTVLDPYASGRDKKVFQG
;
A
#
# COMPACT_ATOMS: atom_id res chain seq x y z
N MET A 1 5.46 55.44 49.11
CA MET A 1 6.81 54.99 49.51
C MET A 1 6.72 53.49 49.81
N ILE A 2 6.41 52.66 48.81
CA ILE A 2 7.31 51.76 48.06
C ILE A 2 8.29 50.98 48.96
N ARG A 3 7.98 49.71 49.24
CA ARG A 3 8.85 48.54 48.99
C ARG A 3 8.09 47.22 49.21
N THR A 4 7.67 46.64 48.09
CA THR A 4 7.59 45.22 47.70
C THR A 4 7.59 44.14 48.79
N ARG A 5 6.49 43.39 48.89
CA ARG A 5 6.46 41.98 49.33
C ARG A 5 5.94 41.13 48.18
N GLY A 6 6.81 40.31 47.59
CA GLY A 6 6.42 39.24 46.66
C GLY A 6 5.93 38.01 47.44
N PRO A 7 5.00 37.21 46.90
CA PRO A 7 4.70 35.91 47.47
C PRO A 7 5.75 34.89 47.03
N LEU A 8 6.32 34.15 47.98
CA LEU A 8 7.04 32.91 47.71
C LEU A 8 6.03 31.89 47.15
N ILE A 9 6.08 31.67 45.84
CA ILE A 9 5.45 30.52 45.20
C ILE A 9 6.40 29.34 45.42
N ALA A 10 6.00 28.42 46.30
CA ALA A 10 6.62 27.11 46.39
C ALA A 10 6.34 26.35 45.09
N LEU A 11 7.34 26.33 44.21
CA LEU A 11 7.32 25.56 42.97
C LEU A 11 7.43 24.07 43.35
N PHE A 12 6.29 23.39 43.50
CA PHE A 12 6.26 21.93 43.42
C PHE A 12 6.60 21.56 41.98
N LEU A 13 7.88 21.27 41.75
CA LEU A 13 8.34 20.55 40.57
C LEU A 13 7.75 19.13 40.64
N VAL A 14 6.55 18.97 40.09
CA VAL A 14 6.10 17.66 39.63
C VAL A 14 6.90 17.41 38.35
N THR A 15 8.07 16.79 38.51
CA THR A 15 8.73 16.06 37.44
C THR A 15 7.79 14.95 37.02
N ALA A 16 6.87 15.26 36.11
CA ALA A 16 6.29 14.25 35.24
C ALA A 16 7.45 13.76 34.37
N LEU A 17 8.15 12.73 34.86
CA LEU A 17 9.00 11.87 34.05
C LEU A 17 8.08 11.19 33.03
N PHE A 18 7.71 11.92 31.98
CA PHE A 18 7.41 11.28 30.71
C PHE A 18 8.73 10.69 30.24
N SER A 19 8.96 9.44 30.66
CA SER A 19 9.95 8.59 30.04
C SER A 19 9.62 8.57 28.55
N CYS A 20 10.35 9.39 27.78
CA CYS A 20 10.58 9.15 26.37
C CYS A 20 11.31 7.81 26.29
N LYS A 21 10.55 6.71 26.39
CA LYS A 21 10.97 5.45 25.85
C LYS A 21 11.04 5.67 24.36
N ASN A 22 12.26 5.93 23.90
CA ASN A 22 12.71 5.69 22.55
C ASN A 22 11.87 4.56 21.92
N PHE A 23 11.07 4.90 20.92
CA PHE A 23 10.36 3.95 20.05
C PHE A 23 11.38 3.28 19.11
N TRP A 24 12.45 2.76 19.71
CA TRP A 24 13.46 1.87 19.15
C TRP A 24 13.32 0.48 19.82
N GLY A 25 12.13 0.19 20.34
CA GLY A 25 11.75 -1.14 20.79
C GLY A 25 11.48 -2.01 19.56
N ASN A 26 11.97 -3.25 19.60
CA ASN A 26 11.66 -4.26 18.61
C ASN A 26 10.11 -4.36 18.44
N PRO A 27 9.52 -4.04 17.28
CA PRO A 27 8.07 -4.19 17.07
C PRO A 27 7.61 -5.65 17.23
N HIS A 28 8.53 -6.62 17.24
CA HIS A 28 8.23 -8.03 17.51
C HIS A 28 7.98 -8.38 18.99
N ALA A 29 8.27 -7.49 19.95
CA ALA A 29 8.09 -7.74 21.38
C ALA A 29 6.87 -7.05 22.00
N THR A 30 6.22 -6.14 21.27
CA THR A 30 4.96 -5.52 21.68
C THR A 30 4.00 -5.65 20.50
N PRO A 31 2.98 -6.53 20.59
CA PRO A 31 1.95 -6.58 19.57
C PRO A 31 1.43 -5.17 19.37
N LEU A 32 1.59 -4.63 18.15
CA LEU A 32 0.79 -3.46 17.77
C LEU A 32 -0.66 -3.88 17.95
N PRO A 33 -1.52 -3.02 18.54
CA PRO A 33 -2.93 -3.35 18.66
C PRO A 33 -3.42 -3.79 17.29
N ALA A 34 -4.11 -4.95 17.25
CA ALA A 34 -4.58 -5.54 16.01
C ALA A 34 -5.47 -4.53 15.28
N ARG A 35 -4.89 -3.82 14.32
CA ARG A 35 -5.64 -3.02 13.39
C ARG A 35 -5.97 -3.95 12.26
N THR A 36 -7.17 -4.54 12.35
CA THR A 36 -7.81 -4.93 11.11
C THR A 36 -7.91 -3.61 10.31
N VAL A 37 -7.16 -3.51 9.21
CA VAL A 37 -7.50 -2.60 8.13
C VAL A 37 -8.25 -3.45 7.11
N PRO A 38 -9.51 -3.83 7.40
CA PRO A 38 -10.32 -4.42 6.38
C PRO A 38 -10.65 -3.31 5.37
N ALA A 39 -10.83 -3.67 4.10
CA ALA A 39 -11.46 -2.76 3.16
C ALA A 39 -12.86 -2.33 3.68
N VAL A 40 -13.54 -3.22 4.44
CA VAL A 40 -14.72 -2.98 5.29
C VAL A 40 -14.77 -4.03 6.42
N PRO A 41 -14.91 -3.69 7.72
CA PRO A 41 -15.02 -4.68 8.79
C PRO A 41 -16.11 -5.73 8.53
N GLY A 42 -15.79 -7.01 8.73
CA GLY A 42 -16.71 -8.13 8.45
C GLY A 42 -16.74 -8.61 7.00
N THR A 43 -15.88 -8.07 6.12
CA THR A 43 -15.74 -8.53 4.73
C THR A 43 -14.44 -9.29 4.51
N VAL A 44 -14.46 -10.21 3.54
CA VAL A 44 -13.29 -10.95 3.09
C VAL A 44 -12.44 -10.03 2.22
N ARG A 45 -11.16 -9.86 2.57
CA ARG A 45 -10.19 -9.18 1.71
C ARG A 45 -9.63 -10.19 0.70
N ALA A 46 -9.48 -9.77 -0.55
CA ALA A 46 -8.95 -10.59 -1.64
C ALA A 46 -7.98 -9.77 -2.47
N GLU A 47 -6.79 -10.29 -2.69
CA GLU A 47 -5.70 -9.57 -3.35
C GLU A 47 -4.99 -10.46 -4.38
N PRO A 48 -5.06 -10.12 -5.68
CA PRO A 48 -5.78 -8.97 -6.25
C PRO A 48 -7.31 -9.10 -6.08
N ALA A 49 -8.02 -7.98 -6.03
CA ALA A 49 -9.49 -7.97 -5.85
C ALA A 49 -10.28 -8.40 -7.11
N ASN A 50 -9.61 -8.47 -8.26
CA ASN A 50 -10.16 -8.91 -9.53
C ASN A 50 -9.03 -9.33 -10.47
N TRP A 51 -9.38 -9.92 -11.61
CA TRP A 51 -8.42 -10.23 -12.68
C TRP A 51 -8.99 -10.01 -14.07
N TRP A 52 -8.21 -10.36 -15.09
CA TRP A 52 -8.59 -10.27 -16.49
C TRP A 52 -8.34 -11.58 -17.23
N ALA A 53 -9.24 -11.94 -18.15
CA ALA A 53 -9.00 -13.00 -19.11
C ALA A 53 -7.95 -12.58 -20.15
N GLY A 54 -7.30 -13.55 -20.81
CA GLY A 54 -6.31 -13.27 -21.86
C GLY A 54 -5.01 -12.64 -21.35
N MET A 55 -4.65 -12.85 -20.08
CA MET A 55 -3.33 -12.51 -19.55
C MET A 55 -2.30 -13.55 -20.02
N LYS A 56 -1.04 -13.12 -20.22
CA LYS A 56 0.05 -14.03 -20.66
C LYS A 56 0.31 -15.15 -19.66
N HIS A 57 0.28 -14.80 -18.37
CA HIS A 57 0.25 -15.75 -17.27
C HIS A 57 -1.22 -15.91 -16.85
N ASN A 58 -1.74 -17.12 -17.05
CA ASN A 58 -3.16 -17.44 -16.89
C ASN A 58 -3.48 -18.00 -15.48
N ARG A 59 -2.47 -18.17 -14.63
CA ARG A 59 -2.61 -18.50 -13.21
C ARG A 59 -2.52 -17.22 -12.39
N VAL A 60 -3.49 -17.00 -11.52
CA VAL A 60 -3.51 -15.91 -10.54
C VAL A 60 -3.68 -16.50 -9.16
N GLU A 61 -2.73 -16.21 -8.28
CA GLU A 61 -2.85 -16.50 -6.86
C GLU A 61 -3.53 -15.31 -6.18
N VAL A 62 -4.59 -15.59 -5.45
CA VAL A 62 -5.36 -14.60 -4.70
C VAL A 62 -5.12 -14.84 -3.21
N LEU A 63 -4.53 -13.86 -2.54
CA LEU A 63 -4.41 -13.84 -1.08
C LEU A 63 -5.74 -13.42 -0.49
N PHE A 64 -6.42 -14.35 0.16
CA PHE A 64 -7.62 -14.10 0.92
C PHE A 64 -7.30 -13.92 2.41
N HIS A 65 -7.93 -12.94 3.03
CA HIS A 65 -7.81 -12.67 4.47
C HIS A 65 -9.18 -12.50 5.11
N TYR A 66 -9.48 -13.35 6.11
CA TYR A 66 -10.69 -13.32 6.92
C TYR A 66 -10.48 -14.12 8.22
N PRO A 67 -11.10 -13.75 9.37
CA PRO A 67 -10.91 -14.49 10.61
C PRO A 67 -11.21 -15.99 10.52
N GLY A 68 -10.22 -16.82 10.83
CA GLY A 68 -10.30 -18.29 10.83
C GLY A 68 -10.46 -18.93 9.44
N LEU A 69 -10.16 -18.19 8.37
CA LEU A 69 -10.38 -18.61 6.98
C LEU A 69 -9.70 -19.95 6.63
N ALA A 70 -8.52 -20.25 7.19
CA ALA A 70 -7.77 -21.47 6.91
C ALA A 70 -8.48 -22.77 7.36
N SER A 71 -9.58 -22.65 8.11
CA SER A 71 -10.44 -23.76 8.52
C SER A 71 -11.64 -24.01 7.61
N TYR A 72 -11.81 -23.20 6.56
CA TYR A 72 -12.85 -23.37 5.56
C TYR A 72 -12.34 -24.23 4.39
N GLU A 73 -13.20 -25.08 3.85
CA GLU A 73 -12.98 -25.70 2.55
C GLU A 73 -13.32 -24.70 1.44
N VAL A 74 -12.47 -24.65 0.42
CA VAL A 74 -12.63 -23.74 -0.73
C VAL A 74 -13.05 -24.54 -1.96
N ARG A 75 -14.14 -24.10 -2.61
CA ARG A 75 -14.60 -24.63 -3.90
C ARG A 75 -14.99 -23.49 -4.81
N LEU A 76 -15.03 -23.74 -6.12
CA LEU A 76 -15.67 -22.81 -7.05
C LEU A 76 -17.12 -23.20 -7.27
N GLY A 77 -17.98 -22.19 -7.38
CA GLY A 77 -19.31 -22.36 -7.93
C GLY A 77 -19.28 -22.63 -9.44
N ARG A 78 -20.39 -22.36 -10.13
CA ARG A 78 -20.46 -22.52 -11.58
C ARG A 78 -19.63 -21.44 -12.28
N THR A 79 -18.60 -21.86 -13.00
CA THR A 79 -17.73 -20.98 -13.79
C THR A 79 -17.70 -21.40 -15.25
N LYS A 80 -17.19 -20.53 -16.13
CA LYS A 80 -16.89 -20.85 -17.53
C LYS A 80 -15.40 -20.68 -17.77
N LYS A 81 -14.70 -21.79 -18.04
CA LYS A 81 -13.25 -21.81 -18.35
C LYS A 81 -12.36 -21.19 -17.26
N VAL A 82 -12.78 -21.30 -16.00
CA VAL A 82 -11.96 -20.97 -14.81
C VAL A 82 -11.96 -22.18 -13.89
N ARG A 83 -10.79 -22.60 -13.43
CA ARG A 83 -10.65 -23.74 -12.52
C ARG A 83 -9.86 -23.37 -11.27
N LEU A 84 -10.16 -24.05 -10.17
CA LEU A 84 -9.36 -24.00 -8.96
C LEU A 84 -8.11 -24.84 -9.18
N ALA A 85 -6.94 -24.23 -9.05
CA ALA A 85 -5.66 -24.89 -9.30
C ALA A 85 -4.97 -25.31 -8.00
N ALA A 86 -5.00 -24.47 -6.97
CA ALA A 86 -4.43 -24.76 -5.65
C ALA A 86 -5.14 -23.96 -4.55
N VAL A 87 -5.09 -24.49 -3.34
CA VAL A 87 -5.49 -23.81 -2.10
C VAL A 87 -4.43 -24.12 -1.07
N GLU A 88 -3.71 -23.09 -0.61
CA GLU A 88 -2.61 -23.21 0.33
C GLU A 88 -2.90 -22.36 1.56
N LYS A 89 -2.51 -22.86 2.73
CA LYS A 89 -2.74 -22.18 4.00
C LYS A 89 -1.50 -21.36 4.35
N GLY A 90 -1.74 -20.16 4.88
CA GLY A 90 -0.70 -19.44 5.59
C GLY A 90 -0.38 -20.09 6.94
N ASP A 91 0.69 -19.63 7.58
CA ASP A 91 0.96 -19.93 8.98
C ASP A 91 -0.12 -19.31 9.89
N SER A 92 -0.62 -18.14 9.52
CA SER A 92 -1.77 -17.54 10.19
C SER A 92 -3.08 -18.23 9.79
N PRO A 93 -3.97 -18.54 10.75
CA PRO A 93 -5.25 -19.18 10.47
C PRO A 93 -6.23 -18.27 9.71
N ASN A 94 -5.89 -17.00 9.51
CA ASN A 94 -6.75 -16.01 8.88
C ASN A 94 -6.48 -15.85 7.36
N TYR A 95 -5.46 -16.52 6.82
CA TYR A 95 -5.08 -16.39 5.41
C TYR A 95 -5.22 -17.69 4.62
N LEU A 96 -5.62 -17.55 3.36
CA LEU A 96 -5.59 -18.59 2.33
C LEU A 96 -5.04 -18.04 1.03
N PHE A 97 -4.15 -18.79 0.38
CA PHE A 97 -3.70 -18.55 -0.98
C PHE A 97 -4.54 -19.42 -1.90
N VAL A 98 -5.36 -18.80 -2.76
CA VAL A 98 -6.23 -19.52 -3.69
C VAL A 98 -5.75 -19.23 -5.11
N THR A 99 -5.18 -20.24 -5.76
CA THR A 99 -4.74 -20.11 -7.15
C THR A 99 -5.86 -20.49 -8.10
N LEU A 100 -6.26 -19.54 -8.93
CA LEU A 100 -7.20 -19.75 -10.04
C LEU A 100 -6.43 -19.86 -11.35
N GLU A 101 -6.86 -20.75 -12.22
CA GLU A 101 -6.41 -20.79 -13.60
C GLU A 101 -7.54 -20.35 -14.53
N ILE A 102 -7.29 -19.28 -15.29
CA ILE A 102 -8.25 -18.55 -16.11
C ILE A 102 -7.84 -18.71 -17.57
N ASP A 103 -8.60 -19.50 -18.33
CA ASP A 103 -8.37 -19.72 -19.77
C ASP A 103 -8.34 -18.42 -20.57
N ASP A 104 -7.56 -18.39 -21.65
CA ASP A 104 -7.42 -17.21 -22.52
C ASP A 104 -8.76 -16.73 -23.11
N LYS A 105 -9.68 -17.66 -23.35
CA LYS A 105 -11.03 -17.43 -23.89
C LYS A 105 -12.10 -17.44 -22.81
N ALA A 106 -11.74 -17.33 -21.53
CA ALA A 106 -12.73 -17.19 -20.46
C ALA A 106 -13.57 -15.91 -20.69
N PRO A 107 -14.91 -15.99 -20.71
CA PRO A 107 -15.74 -14.81 -20.83
C PRO A 107 -15.67 -13.99 -19.53
N PRO A 108 -15.96 -12.68 -19.60
CA PRO A 108 -16.15 -11.87 -18.40
C PRO A 108 -17.22 -12.48 -17.51
N GLN A 109 -16.91 -12.65 -16.24
CA GLN A 109 -17.80 -13.27 -15.28
C GLN A 109 -17.40 -12.91 -13.84
N ARG A 110 -18.29 -13.16 -12.90
CA ARG A 110 -17.96 -13.24 -11.48
C ARG A 110 -17.80 -14.71 -11.14
N VAL A 111 -16.63 -15.09 -10.64
CA VAL A 111 -16.29 -16.46 -10.24
C VAL A 111 -16.66 -16.61 -8.77
N PRO A 112 -17.68 -17.42 -8.42
CA PRO A 112 -18.06 -17.61 -7.03
C PRO A 112 -17.00 -18.49 -6.35
N VAL A 113 -16.21 -17.89 -5.45
CA VAL A 113 -15.30 -18.62 -4.56
C VAL A 113 -16.08 -18.91 -3.28
N LEU A 114 -16.40 -20.18 -3.06
CA LEU A 114 -17.24 -20.66 -1.97
C LEU A 114 -16.36 -21.13 -0.82
N PHE A 115 -16.66 -20.65 0.39
CA PHE A 115 -15.99 -21.03 1.62
C PHE A 115 -16.99 -21.73 2.54
N SER A 116 -16.76 -23.00 2.85
CA SER A 116 -17.65 -23.81 3.68
C SER A 116 -16.96 -24.39 4.91
N LYS A 117 -17.63 -24.33 6.07
CA LYS A 117 -17.21 -24.96 7.33
C LYS A 117 -18.42 -25.34 8.18
N GLY A 118 -18.72 -26.64 8.25
CA GLY A 118 -19.95 -27.11 8.90
C GLY A 118 -21.17 -26.50 8.21
N GLU A 119 -22.04 -25.86 8.99
CA GLU A 119 -23.23 -25.15 8.46
C GLU A 119 -22.92 -23.74 7.92
N ARG A 120 -21.71 -23.21 8.15
CA ARG A 120 -21.33 -21.88 7.68
C ARG A 120 -20.91 -21.96 6.21
N LEU A 121 -21.54 -21.15 5.37
CA LEU A 121 -21.22 -20.99 3.96
C LEU A 121 -21.29 -19.51 3.60
N PHE A 122 -20.28 -19.02 2.88
CA PHE A 122 -20.34 -17.72 2.22
C PHE A 122 -19.59 -17.77 0.88
N SER A 123 -19.86 -16.79 0.02
CA SER A 123 -19.17 -16.65 -1.27
C SER A 123 -18.43 -15.33 -1.38
N TYR A 124 -17.33 -15.34 -2.13
CA TYR A 124 -16.68 -14.16 -2.67
C TYR A 124 -16.81 -14.17 -4.19
N GLU A 125 -17.38 -13.12 -4.77
CA GLU A 125 -17.66 -13.01 -6.20
C GLU A 125 -16.46 -12.40 -6.94
N PHE A 126 -15.44 -13.22 -7.22
CA PHE A 126 -14.18 -12.78 -7.83
C PHE A 126 -14.38 -12.31 -9.29
N PRO A 127 -14.22 -11.01 -9.60
CA PRO A 127 -14.47 -10.51 -10.95
C PRO A 127 -13.33 -10.89 -11.90
N VAL A 128 -13.70 -11.45 -13.05
CA VAL A 128 -12.82 -11.64 -14.21
C VAL A 128 -13.34 -10.75 -15.33
N TYR A 129 -12.55 -9.75 -15.73
CA TYR A 129 -12.92 -8.79 -16.77
C TYR A 129 -12.32 -9.17 -18.14
N HIS A 130 -12.85 -8.53 -19.19
CA HIS A 130 -12.17 -8.51 -20.49
C HIS A 130 -11.07 -7.44 -20.46
N ARG A 131 -9.93 -7.71 -21.10
CA ARG A 131 -8.89 -6.69 -21.28
C ARG A 131 -9.37 -5.66 -22.29
N ASN A 132 -9.02 -4.39 -22.12
CA ASN A 132 -9.17 -3.48 -23.25
C ASN A 132 -8.19 -3.90 -24.37
N GLY A 133 -8.63 -3.85 -25.62
CA GLY A 133 -7.78 -4.09 -26.78
C GLY A 133 -6.93 -2.87 -27.17
N ALA A 134 -6.90 -1.84 -26.30
CA ALA A 134 -6.16 -0.62 -26.56
C ALA A 134 -4.66 -0.93 -26.71
N ALA A 135 -3.97 -0.10 -27.49
CA ALA A 135 -2.51 -0.17 -27.57
C ALA A 135 -1.95 -0.21 -26.14
N LYS A 136 -1.12 -1.22 -25.85
CA LYS A 136 -0.41 -1.31 -24.57
C LYS A 136 0.36 -0.01 -24.37
N GLY A 137 0.52 0.42 -23.11
CA GLY A 137 1.34 1.58 -22.79
C GLY A 137 2.68 1.46 -23.51
N GLN A 138 2.93 2.37 -24.44
CA GLN A 138 4.25 2.47 -25.07
C GLN A 138 5.20 2.84 -23.93
N GLY A 139 6.25 2.03 -23.74
CA GLY A 139 7.27 2.36 -22.75
C GLY A 139 7.84 3.77 -22.96
N LEU A 140 8.66 4.20 -22.02
CA LEU A 140 9.45 5.42 -22.22
C LEU A 140 10.46 5.21 -23.36
N SER A 141 10.79 6.31 -24.02
CA SER A 141 11.78 6.41 -25.08
C SER A 141 12.65 7.65 -24.86
N SER A 142 13.76 7.75 -25.59
CA SER A 142 14.65 8.92 -25.48
C SER A 142 14.02 10.23 -25.97
N SER A 143 12.87 10.19 -26.64
CA SER A 143 12.13 11.40 -27.01
C SER A 143 11.21 11.92 -25.90
N ASP A 144 11.07 11.19 -24.79
CA ASP A 144 10.19 11.60 -23.70
C ASP A 144 10.88 12.59 -22.75
N VAL A 145 10.11 13.61 -22.31
CA VAL A 145 10.52 14.52 -21.24
C VAL A 145 9.67 14.21 -20.02
N MET A 146 10.32 13.73 -18.95
CA MET A 146 9.66 13.25 -17.75
C MET A 146 9.65 14.31 -16.64
N TYR A 147 8.50 14.50 -16.00
CA TYR A 147 8.32 15.37 -14.85
C TYR A 147 8.00 14.55 -13.59
N LEU A 148 8.84 14.69 -12.55
CA LEU A 148 8.60 14.05 -11.25
C LEU A 148 7.60 14.87 -10.42
N ILE A 149 6.57 14.21 -9.91
CA ILE A 149 5.52 14.81 -9.09
C ILE A 149 5.48 14.10 -7.74
N TYR A 150 5.68 14.88 -6.67
CA TYR A 150 5.27 14.54 -5.31
C TYR A 150 3.80 14.93 -5.16
N PRO A 151 2.82 13.99 -5.12
CA PRO A 151 1.40 14.35 -5.13
C PRO A 151 1.05 15.35 -4.03
N ASP A 152 1.46 15.07 -2.78
CA ASP A 152 1.22 15.91 -1.60
C ASP A 152 1.77 17.35 -1.72
N ARG A 153 2.73 17.59 -2.64
CA ARG A 153 3.46 18.86 -2.74
C ARG A 153 3.22 19.62 -4.04
N PHE A 154 2.50 19.05 -4.98
CA PHE A 154 2.32 19.64 -6.31
C PHE A 154 1.18 20.66 -6.34
N ALA A 155 -0.06 20.21 -6.13
CA ALA A 155 -1.24 21.05 -6.13
C ALA A 155 -2.35 20.39 -5.31
N ASN A 156 -3.02 21.17 -4.46
CA ASN A 156 -4.18 20.75 -3.67
C ASN A 156 -5.44 21.19 -4.43
N GLY A 157 -6.14 20.23 -5.03
CA GLY A 157 -7.35 20.45 -5.82
C GLY A 157 -8.63 20.10 -5.05
N ASP A 158 -8.53 19.35 -3.95
CA ASP A 158 -9.63 18.94 -3.10
C ASP A 158 -9.24 18.95 -1.61
N THR A 159 -9.47 20.10 -0.97
CA THR A 159 -9.18 20.29 0.46
C THR A 159 -10.06 19.43 1.39
N THR A 160 -11.09 18.75 0.87
CA THR A 160 -11.94 17.90 1.69
C THR A 160 -11.27 16.57 2.07
N ASN A 161 -10.19 16.20 1.38
CA ASN A 161 -9.43 14.98 1.65
C ASN A 161 -8.14 15.22 2.46
N ASP A 162 -7.77 16.48 2.77
CA ASP A 162 -6.59 16.85 3.56
C ASP A 162 -6.59 16.24 4.97
N HIS A 163 -7.78 16.06 5.53
CA HIS A 163 -8.00 15.60 6.90
C HIS A 163 -9.06 14.51 6.96
N LEU A 164 -8.63 13.30 7.27
CA LEU A 164 -9.51 12.15 7.51
C LEU A 164 -9.36 11.70 8.96
N MET A 165 -10.45 11.73 9.74
CA MET A 165 -10.42 11.46 11.19
C MET A 165 -9.93 10.06 11.56
N ASP A 166 -9.97 9.13 10.61
CA ASP A 166 -9.59 7.73 10.77
C ASP A 166 -8.20 7.39 10.19
N MET A 167 -7.43 8.40 9.78
CA MET A 167 -6.02 8.28 9.38
C MET A 167 -5.10 8.81 10.49
N LEU A 168 -3.90 8.26 10.62
CA LEU A 168 -2.98 8.52 11.74
C LEU A 168 -2.21 9.84 11.64
N ASP A 169 -1.95 10.31 10.42
CA ASP A 169 -1.23 11.55 10.15
C ASP A 169 -2.15 12.54 9.42
N GLY A 170 -2.22 13.76 9.95
CA GLY A 170 -3.11 14.83 9.48
C GLY A 170 -2.38 15.85 8.59
N SER A 171 -3.08 16.93 8.23
CA SER A 171 -2.43 18.04 7.53
C SER A 171 -1.51 18.85 8.47
N GLY A 172 -0.44 19.39 7.89
CA GLY A 172 0.57 20.19 8.55
C GLY A 172 1.38 20.97 7.51
N ARG A 173 0.72 21.86 6.78
CA ARG A 173 1.31 22.60 5.64
C ARG A 173 2.48 23.51 6.05
N ASP A 174 2.50 23.95 7.31
CA ASP A 174 3.58 24.73 7.91
C ASP A 174 4.78 23.88 8.36
N GLN A 175 4.64 22.55 8.38
CA GLN A 175 5.68 21.62 8.79
C GLN A 175 6.35 21.00 7.56
N PRO A 176 7.70 21.03 7.45
CA PRO A 176 8.40 20.42 6.32
C PRO A 176 8.07 18.93 6.10
N THR A 177 7.81 18.22 7.20
CA THR A 177 7.49 16.78 7.26
C THR A 177 5.99 16.50 7.33
N GLY A 178 5.15 17.53 7.44
CA GLY A 178 3.70 17.38 7.46
C GLY A 178 3.15 17.10 6.07
N ARG A 179 1.89 16.66 6.02
CA ARG A 179 1.12 16.61 4.78
C ARG A 179 0.67 18.00 4.37
N HIS A 180 0.88 18.36 3.11
CA HIS A 180 0.57 19.69 2.58
C HIS A 180 -0.73 19.71 1.76
N GLY A 181 -1.31 18.53 1.51
CA GLY A 181 -2.66 18.38 0.95
C GLY A 181 -2.70 18.31 -0.58
N GLY A 182 -1.56 18.20 -1.26
CA GLY A 182 -1.58 17.97 -2.69
C GLY A 182 -2.18 16.60 -3.05
N ASP A 183 -2.93 16.54 -4.15
CA ASP A 183 -3.79 15.40 -4.45
C ASP A 183 -3.90 15.14 -5.97
N LEU A 184 -4.56 14.03 -6.33
CA LEU A 184 -4.73 13.62 -7.73
C LEU A 184 -5.61 14.59 -8.55
N GLN A 185 -6.53 15.31 -7.89
CA GLN A 185 -7.36 16.32 -8.55
C GLN A 185 -6.51 17.54 -8.92
N GLY A 186 -5.67 18.03 -8.02
CA GLY A 186 -4.73 19.10 -8.29
C GLY A 186 -3.77 18.74 -9.42
N ILE A 187 -3.29 17.49 -9.48
CA ILE A 187 -2.50 17.05 -10.65
C ILE A 187 -3.34 17.13 -11.94
N ALA A 188 -4.58 16.65 -11.91
CA ALA A 188 -5.47 16.68 -13.07
C ALA A 188 -5.75 18.12 -13.56
N ASP A 189 -5.96 19.05 -12.63
CA ASP A 189 -6.25 20.46 -12.91
C ASP A 189 -5.07 21.19 -13.56
N HIS A 190 -3.85 20.68 -13.38
CA HIS A 190 -2.61 21.27 -13.90
C HIS A 190 -1.99 20.47 -15.06
N LEU A 191 -2.72 19.55 -15.70
CA LEU A 191 -2.22 18.85 -16.88
C LEU A 191 -1.97 19.77 -18.09
N ASP A 192 -2.72 20.87 -18.22
CA ASP A 192 -2.49 21.88 -19.26
C ASP A 192 -1.12 22.54 -19.09
N TYR A 193 -0.76 22.91 -17.85
CA TYR A 193 0.57 23.44 -17.53
C TYR A 193 1.70 22.47 -17.93
N LEU A 194 1.54 21.18 -17.63
CA LEU A 194 2.53 20.16 -17.98
C LEU A 194 2.64 19.99 -19.50
N GLN A 195 1.51 20.03 -20.21
CA GLN A 195 1.46 19.96 -21.67
C GLN A 195 2.15 21.18 -22.32
N ASP A 196 1.88 22.40 -21.83
CA ASP A 196 2.48 23.64 -22.32
C ASP A 196 4.00 23.67 -22.09
N LEU A 197 4.47 23.08 -20.98
CA LEU A 197 5.90 22.90 -20.70
C LEU A 197 6.58 21.89 -21.63
N GLY A 198 5.82 21.09 -22.39
CA GLY A 198 6.33 20.06 -23.30
C GLY A 198 6.60 18.72 -22.62
N ILE A 199 6.00 18.47 -21.45
CA ILE A 199 6.12 17.19 -20.74
C ILE A 199 5.33 16.11 -21.47
N SER A 200 5.96 14.97 -21.72
CA SER A 200 5.34 13.80 -22.35
C SER A 200 5.20 12.60 -21.40
N ALA A 201 5.74 12.69 -20.19
CA ALA A 201 5.57 11.69 -19.14
C ALA A 201 5.58 12.32 -17.75
N ILE A 202 4.73 11.83 -16.85
CA ILE A 202 4.83 12.12 -15.41
C ILE A 202 5.31 10.89 -14.66
N TRP A 203 6.14 11.10 -13.65
CA TRP A 203 6.48 10.10 -12.64
C TRP A 203 5.83 10.53 -11.33
N LEU A 204 4.88 9.73 -10.85
CA LEU A 204 4.25 9.94 -9.55
C LEU A 204 5.06 9.20 -8.49
N ASN A 205 5.47 9.90 -7.42
CA ASN A 205 5.89 9.20 -6.19
C ASN A 205 4.77 8.30 -5.67
N PRO A 206 5.07 7.32 -4.79
CA PRO A 206 4.12 6.29 -4.43
C PRO A 206 2.79 6.88 -3.96
N GLU A 207 1.73 6.54 -4.70
CA GLU A 207 0.39 7.07 -4.50
C GLU A 207 -0.51 6.09 -3.72
N LEU A 208 0.03 4.93 -3.36
CA LEU A 208 -0.64 3.94 -2.53
C LEU A 208 -0.65 4.37 -1.06
N GLU A 209 -1.56 3.79 -0.28
CA GLU A 209 -1.80 4.21 1.08
C GLU A 209 -0.55 4.15 1.95
N ASN A 210 -0.29 5.24 2.67
CA ASN A 210 0.76 5.35 3.67
C ASN A 210 0.15 5.88 4.98
N ASP A 211 -0.61 5.05 5.68
CA ASP A 211 -1.25 5.43 6.95
C ASP A 211 -0.27 5.30 8.13
N GLN A 212 0.86 5.99 8.02
CA GLN A 212 1.85 6.18 9.07
C GLN A 212 1.46 7.34 9.97
N ALA A 213 1.96 7.35 11.22
CA ALA A 213 1.64 8.40 12.21
C ALA A 213 2.42 9.70 12.01
N ARG A 214 3.42 9.71 11.12
CA ARG A 214 4.29 10.84 10.80
C ARG A 214 4.94 10.58 9.46
N ASP A 215 5.41 11.65 8.82
CA ASP A 215 6.17 11.58 7.57
C ASP A 215 5.40 10.88 6.42
N SER A 216 4.07 10.70 6.54
CA SER A 216 3.30 9.87 5.59
C SER A 216 3.25 10.45 4.17
N TYR A 217 3.53 11.73 4.02
CA TYR A 217 3.46 12.48 2.76
C TYR A 217 4.33 11.88 1.65
N HIS A 218 5.39 11.15 2.00
CA HIS A 218 6.35 10.64 1.01
C HIS A 218 5.92 9.35 0.30
N GLY A 219 4.89 8.65 0.78
CA GLY A 219 4.34 7.45 0.13
C GLY A 219 5.17 6.14 0.24
N TYR A 220 6.49 6.20 0.39
CA TYR A 220 7.38 5.02 0.45
C TYR A 220 7.16 4.01 1.59
N ALA A 221 6.36 4.29 2.62
CA ALA A 221 6.10 3.37 3.74
C ALA A 221 4.69 2.77 3.66
N LEU A 222 4.41 2.05 2.57
CA LEU A 222 3.07 1.59 2.21
C LEU A 222 2.40 0.78 3.33
N THR A 223 1.12 1.07 3.58
CA THR A 223 0.25 0.33 4.50
C THR A 223 -0.83 -0.48 3.78
N ASP A 224 -1.06 -0.23 2.50
CA ASP A 224 -1.96 -0.99 1.63
C ASP A 224 -1.50 -0.91 0.16
N HIS A 225 -1.21 -2.06 -0.46
CA HIS A 225 -0.71 -2.11 -1.85
C HIS A 225 -1.80 -1.99 -2.93
N TYR A 226 -3.07 -2.10 -2.55
CA TYR A 226 -4.20 -2.13 -3.48
C TYR A 226 -5.11 -0.91 -3.36
N ARG A 227 -4.79 0.02 -2.46
CA ARG A 227 -5.57 1.23 -2.20
C ARG A 227 -4.70 2.47 -2.35
N VAL A 228 -5.14 3.41 -3.18
CA VAL A 228 -4.61 4.78 -3.23
C VAL A 228 -4.80 5.45 -1.89
N ASP A 229 -3.83 6.25 -1.44
CA ASP A 229 -3.96 7.00 -0.18
C ASP A 229 -5.20 7.91 -0.24
N ARG A 230 -6.11 7.75 0.71
CA ARG A 230 -7.39 8.49 0.71
C ARG A 230 -7.21 10.00 0.82
N ARG A 231 -6.05 10.47 1.29
CA ARG A 231 -5.69 11.88 1.39
C ARG A 231 -5.11 12.47 0.11
N ILE A 232 -4.99 11.66 -0.96
CA ILE A 232 -4.66 12.16 -2.30
C ILE A 232 -5.73 11.76 -3.33
N GLY A 233 -6.62 10.83 -3.01
CA GLY A 233 -7.76 10.47 -3.84
C GLY A 233 -8.16 9.00 -3.71
N SER A 234 -8.59 8.40 -4.82
CA SER A 234 -9.10 7.04 -4.89
C SER A 234 -8.55 6.28 -6.09
N ASN A 235 -8.68 4.94 -6.08
CA ASN A 235 -8.32 4.10 -7.23
C ASN A 235 -9.02 4.54 -8.53
N LEU A 236 -10.26 5.05 -8.43
CA LEU A 236 -11.00 5.58 -9.57
C LEU A 236 -10.43 6.91 -10.06
N GLN A 237 -10.14 7.84 -9.15
CA GLN A 237 -9.48 9.11 -9.51
C GLN A 237 -8.09 8.87 -10.13
N LEU A 238 -7.31 7.90 -9.64
CA LEU A 238 -6.03 7.54 -10.27
C LEU A 238 -6.22 7.02 -11.70
N ARG A 239 -7.19 6.13 -11.92
CA ARG A 239 -7.54 5.65 -13.28
C ARG A 239 -7.96 6.80 -14.19
N ASP A 240 -8.75 7.74 -13.65
CA ASP A 240 -9.26 8.87 -14.40
C ASP A 240 -8.15 9.88 -14.71
N LEU A 241 -7.22 10.13 -13.78
CA LEU A 241 -5.99 10.91 -14.02
C LEU A 241 -5.16 10.29 -15.14
N VAL A 242 -4.89 8.98 -15.08
CA VAL A 242 -4.15 8.28 -16.14
C VAL A 242 -4.84 8.41 -17.50
N THR A 243 -6.18 8.32 -17.52
CA THR A 243 -6.98 8.51 -18.74
C THR A 243 -6.83 9.94 -19.28
N GLN A 244 -6.85 10.95 -18.42
CA GLN A 244 -6.66 12.36 -18.80
C GLN A 244 -5.25 12.63 -19.31
N CYS A 245 -4.23 12.10 -18.64
CA CYS A 245 -2.83 12.16 -19.09
C CYS A 245 -2.70 11.59 -20.51
N HIS A 246 -3.21 10.38 -20.75
CA HIS A 246 -3.13 9.74 -22.06
C HIS A 246 -3.85 10.52 -23.16
N ARG A 247 -4.99 11.17 -22.86
CA ARG A 247 -5.69 12.06 -23.82
C ARG A 247 -4.84 13.26 -24.25
N LYS A 248 -3.91 13.68 -23.40
CA LYS A 248 -2.96 14.77 -23.66
C LYS A 248 -1.62 14.29 -24.21
N GLY A 249 -1.45 12.99 -24.45
CA GLY A 249 -0.18 12.41 -24.89
C GLY A 249 0.85 12.28 -23.76
N ILE A 250 0.43 12.38 -22.50
CA ILE A 250 1.28 12.27 -21.32
C ILE A 250 1.23 10.82 -20.80
N LYS A 251 2.38 10.15 -20.75
CA LYS A 251 2.55 8.83 -20.14
C LYS A 251 2.59 8.94 -18.62
N VAL A 252 2.22 7.88 -17.90
CA VAL A 252 2.27 7.85 -16.43
C VAL A 252 3.17 6.72 -15.96
N VAL A 253 4.19 7.06 -15.19
CA VAL A 253 5.11 6.14 -14.53
C VAL A 253 4.73 6.10 -13.04
N ARG A 254 4.43 4.90 -12.55
CA ARG A 254 4.16 4.67 -11.12
C ARG A 254 5.47 4.31 -10.42
N ASP A 255 5.72 4.95 -9.29
CA ASP A 255 6.79 4.54 -8.37
C ASP A 255 6.33 3.31 -7.58
N VAL A 256 7.12 2.24 -7.60
CA VAL A 256 6.76 0.96 -6.96
C VAL A 256 7.85 0.55 -5.99
N VAL A 257 7.45 0.41 -4.72
CA VAL A 257 8.33 -0.11 -3.66
C VAL A 257 8.11 -1.61 -3.54
N LEU A 258 9.17 -2.38 -3.77
CA LEU A 258 9.13 -3.85 -3.67
C LEU A 258 9.85 -4.37 -2.42
N ASN A 259 10.81 -3.60 -1.89
CA ASN A 259 11.75 -4.09 -0.89
C ASN A 259 11.19 -4.08 0.54
N HIS A 260 10.24 -3.19 0.83
CA HIS A 260 9.76 -2.96 2.19
C HIS A 260 8.33 -2.41 2.18
N ILE A 261 7.73 -2.42 3.38
CA ILE A 261 6.41 -1.89 3.69
C ILE A 261 6.51 -1.01 4.93
N GLY A 262 5.49 -0.22 5.22
CA GLY A 262 5.38 0.49 6.48
C GLY A 262 5.10 -0.45 7.66
N ASP A 263 5.59 -0.13 8.85
CA ASP A 263 5.29 -0.86 10.10
C ASP A 263 3.81 -0.81 10.52
N ARG A 264 3.00 0.03 9.85
CA ARG A 264 1.53 0.10 9.98
C ARG A 264 0.77 -0.66 8.89
N HIS A 265 1.47 -1.38 8.00
CA HIS A 265 0.82 -2.27 7.04
C HIS A 265 -0.03 -3.31 7.76
N TYR A 266 -1.21 -3.64 7.22
CA TYR A 266 -2.14 -4.55 7.91
C TYR A 266 -1.57 -5.95 8.17
N TRP A 267 -0.66 -6.42 7.31
CA TRP A 267 0.12 -7.65 7.55
C TRP A 267 0.88 -7.62 8.88
N MET A 268 1.32 -6.46 9.37
CA MET A 268 2.09 -6.38 10.63
C MET A 268 1.24 -6.74 11.87
N ALA A 269 -0.09 -6.69 11.77
CA ALA A 269 -0.98 -7.16 12.83
C ALA A 269 -1.19 -8.68 12.80
N ASP A 270 -1.01 -9.31 11.63
CA ASP A 270 -1.24 -10.72 11.39
C ASP A 270 -0.54 -11.12 10.09
N LEU A 271 0.68 -11.67 10.21
CA LEU A 271 1.50 -12.01 9.04
C LEU A 271 0.94 -13.26 8.35
N PRO A 272 0.81 -13.28 7.00
CA PRO A 272 0.36 -14.48 6.29
C PRO A 272 1.26 -15.71 6.53
N MET A 273 2.57 -15.51 6.56
CA MET A 273 3.62 -16.50 6.88
C MET A 273 4.56 -15.93 7.94
N GLN A 274 5.21 -16.76 8.75
CA GLN A 274 6.18 -16.30 9.75
C GLN A 274 7.38 -15.58 9.10
N ASP A 275 7.79 -16.02 7.91
CA ASP A 275 8.87 -15.48 7.10
C ASP A 275 8.40 -14.49 6.02
N TRP A 276 7.17 -13.99 6.11
CA TRP A 276 6.60 -13.01 5.15
C TRP A 276 7.41 -11.71 5.06
N ILE A 277 8.13 -11.38 6.13
CA ILE A 277 9.13 -10.31 6.21
C ILE A 277 10.43 -10.91 6.75
N HIS A 278 11.57 -10.31 6.41
CA HIS A 278 12.85 -10.73 6.98
C HIS A 278 12.86 -10.56 8.51
N GLN A 279 13.11 -11.65 9.23
CA GLN A 279 13.10 -11.69 10.69
C GLN A 279 14.51 -11.66 11.27
N TRP A 280 14.74 -10.76 12.22
CA TRP A 280 16.01 -10.62 12.94
C TRP A 280 15.78 -10.64 14.46
N PRO A 281 16.74 -11.14 15.28
CA PRO A 281 16.58 -11.17 16.74
C PRO A 281 16.33 -9.80 17.39
N SER A 282 16.82 -8.74 16.75
CA SER A 282 16.55 -7.35 17.06
C SER A 282 16.44 -6.55 15.77
N TYR A 283 15.91 -5.32 15.86
CA TYR A 283 15.92 -4.40 14.72
C TYR A 283 17.31 -4.37 14.08
N THR A 284 17.36 -4.66 12.79
CA THR A 284 18.59 -4.75 12.02
C THR A 284 18.41 -3.89 10.78
N GLY A 285 18.95 -2.68 10.82
CA GLY A 285 19.00 -1.82 9.64
C GLY A 285 19.95 -2.41 8.60
N THR A 286 19.62 -2.23 7.32
CA THR A 286 20.55 -2.58 6.24
C THR A 286 21.87 -1.82 6.40
N ASN A 287 22.97 -2.43 5.97
CA ASN A 287 24.29 -1.79 5.92
C ASN A 287 24.46 -0.90 4.66
N TYR A 288 23.45 -0.85 3.78
CA TYR A 288 23.44 -0.13 2.50
C TYR A 288 24.57 -0.53 1.54
N ARG A 289 25.17 -1.72 1.71
CA ARG A 289 26.27 -2.21 0.86
C ARG A 289 25.75 -2.96 -0.36
N ALA A 290 25.14 -2.24 -1.30
CA ALA A 290 24.52 -2.83 -2.50
C ALA A 290 25.50 -3.63 -3.39
N THR A 291 26.78 -3.26 -3.38
CA THR A 291 27.82 -3.99 -4.14
C THR A 291 27.96 -5.45 -3.72
N THR A 292 27.57 -5.80 -2.49
CA THR A 292 27.68 -7.18 -1.97
C THR A 292 26.85 -8.21 -2.75
N VAL A 293 25.87 -7.78 -3.54
CA VAL A 293 25.06 -8.68 -4.39
C VAL A 293 25.87 -9.21 -5.57
N LEU A 294 26.79 -8.40 -6.10
CA LEU A 294 27.56 -8.69 -7.32
C LEU A 294 29.06 -8.89 -7.06
N ASP A 295 29.54 -8.54 -5.87
CA ASP A 295 30.94 -8.66 -5.48
C ASP A 295 31.28 -10.11 -5.09
N PRO A 296 32.16 -10.81 -5.84
CA PRO A 296 32.58 -12.16 -5.51
C PRO A 296 33.42 -12.24 -4.22
N TYR A 297 33.91 -11.11 -3.70
CA TYR A 297 34.69 -11.00 -2.47
C TYR A 297 33.88 -10.50 -1.28
N ALA A 298 32.56 -10.32 -1.45
CA ALA A 298 31.69 -9.82 -0.40
C ALA A 298 31.71 -10.75 0.84
N SER A 299 31.78 -10.15 2.03
CA SER A 299 31.59 -10.93 3.26
C SER A 299 30.16 -11.49 3.32
N GLY A 300 30.02 -12.76 3.74
CA GLY A 300 28.70 -13.37 3.86
C GLY A 300 27.78 -12.62 4.83
N ARG A 301 28.35 -12.00 5.87
CA ARG A 301 27.61 -11.13 6.80
C ARG A 301 27.05 -9.90 6.11
N ASP A 302 27.88 -9.16 5.37
CA ASP A 302 27.43 -7.93 4.72
C ASP A 302 26.39 -8.20 3.66
N LYS A 303 26.56 -9.28 2.89
CA LYS A 303 25.58 -9.74 1.92
C LYS A 303 24.24 -10.08 2.58
N LYS A 304 24.26 -10.84 3.69
CA LYS A 304 23.04 -11.19 4.44
C LYS A 304 22.33 -9.94 4.98
N VAL A 305 23.06 -8.99 5.57
CA VAL A 305 22.44 -7.76 6.12
C VAL A 305 21.88 -6.86 5.00
N PHE A 306 22.45 -6.89 3.79
CA PHE A 306 21.91 -6.15 2.65
C PHE A 306 20.67 -6.82 2.05
N GLN A 307 20.69 -8.14 1.87
CA GLN A 307 19.62 -8.89 1.22
C GLN A 307 18.41 -9.15 2.13
N GLY A 308 18.63 -9.19 3.44
CA GLY A 308 17.61 -9.49 4.44
C GLY A 308 17.67 -10.91 4.98
#